data_AF-A0A1J3I2N2-F1
#
_entry.id   AF-A0A1J3I2N2-F1
#
_cell.length_a   1.000
_cell.length_b   1.000
_cell.length_c   1.000
_cell.angle_alpha   90.00
_cell.angle_beta   90.00
_cell.angle_gamma   90.00
#
_symmetry.space_group_name_H-M   'P 1'
#
loop_
_entity.id
_entity.type
_entity.pdbx_description
1 polymer ?
#
loop_
_entity_poly.entity_id
_entity_poly.type
_entity_poly.pdbx_seq_one_letter_code
_entity_poly.pdbx_strand_id
1 'polypeptide(L)'
;MSSISGLEEVVEDEINSFFESSPPLKNMDKIIETLNRFTELNSSSQGGNGQGRRIVCVTSGGTTVPLEQRCVRYIDNFSSGNRGAASTENFVKAGYAVIFLYRRGTCQPYCRSLPDDPFLECFEFPDKTNIQVHTSHLEAVKSAVMDQQTAIAEGRLLKLPFSTIYEYLQMLRLIATGLKDVGPCSMFYLAAAVSDFYVPWNSMTEHKIESGSGPLDIRLAQVPKMLSVLRTIWAPKAFCISFKLETDSKILIEKATKALGKYKVHAVVANELSSRKEQVVVVSSSGNVVVRCDSGEPESIVEDNLIRLIVDRHSTYIKESHT
;
A
#
# COMPACT_ATOMS: atom_id res chain seq x y z
N MET A 1 -9.84 -35.79 -1.59
CA MET A 1 -9.35 -34.80 -2.59
C MET A 1 -10.47 -33.98 -3.23
N SER A 2 -11.77 -34.24 -2.99
CA SER A 2 -12.87 -33.46 -3.61
C SER A 2 -13.37 -32.25 -2.78
N SER A 3 -12.93 -32.07 -1.54
CA SER A 3 -13.42 -31.00 -0.64
C SER A 3 -12.60 -29.71 -0.69
N ILE A 4 -11.40 -29.74 -1.29
CA ILE A 4 -10.53 -28.56 -1.43
C ILE A 4 -10.90 -27.76 -2.69
N SER A 5 -11.28 -28.44 -3.78
CA SER A 5 -11.66 -27.80 -5.05
C SER A 5 -12.92 -26.94 -4.92
N GLY A 6 -13.94 -27.39 -4.17
CA GLY A 6 -15.17 -26.63 -3.99
C GLY A 6 -15.03 -25.37 -3.13
N LEU A 7 -14.03 -25.30 -2.24
CA LEU A 7 -13.75 -24.07 -1.47
C LEU A 7 -12.99 -23.04 -2.31
N GLU A 8 -12.15 -23.48 -3.23
CA GLU A 8 -11.43 -22.59 -4.16
C GLU A 8 -12.40 -21.98 -5.19
N GLU A 9 -13.33 -22.78 -5.71
CA GLU A 9 -14.37 -22.35 -6.67
C GLU A 9 -15.29 -21.27 -6.08
N VAL A 10 -15.78 -21.46 -4.84
CA VAL A 10 -16.65 -20.48 -4.16
C VAL A 10 -15.94 -19.15 -3.87
N VAL A 11 -14.66 -19.20 -3.52
CA VAL A 11 -13.87 -17.98 -3.27
C VAL A 11 -13.61 -17.22 -4.57
N GLU A 12 -13.42 -17.92 -5.69
CA GLU A 12 -13.23 -17.32 -7.00
C GLU A 12 -14.54 -16.67 -7.50
N ASP A 13 -15.69 -17.31 -7.27
CA ASP A 13 -17.01 -16.75 -7.59
C ASP A 13 -17.34 -15.47 -6.81
N GLU A 14 -17.07 -15.43 -5.49
CA GLU A 14 -17.26 -14.22 -4.67
C GLU A 14 -16.39 -13.05 -5.16
N ILE A 15 -15.16 -13.35 -5.58
CA ILE A 15 -14.21 -12.36 -6.07
C ILE A 15 -14.62 -11.85 -7.44
N ASN A 16 -15.03 -12.73 -8.35
CA ASN A 16 -15.56 -12.35 -9.66
C ASN A 16 -16.80 -11.48 -9.50
N SER A 17 -17.74 -11.88 -8.63
CA SER A 17 -18.93 -11.08 -8.31
C SER A 17 -18.58 -9.69 -7.75
N PHE A 18 -17.54 -9.58 -6.91
CA PHE A 18 -17.05 -8.28 -6.45
C PHE A 18 -16.59 -7.39 -7.62
N PHE A 19 -15.78 -7.92 -8.54
CA PHE A 19 -15.23 -7.13 -9.65
C PHE A 19 -16.28 -6.80 -10.71
N GLU A 20 -17.18 -7.74 -11.03
CA GLU A 20 -18.28 -7.53 -11.99
C GLU A 20 -19.29 -6.49 -11.50
N SER A 21 -19.56 -6.48 -10.18
CA SER A 21 -20.44 -5.47 -9.59
C SER A 21 -19.75 -4.12 -9.38
N SER A 22 -18.42 -4.08 -9.29
CA SER A 22 -17.69 -2.85 -8.97
C SER A 22 -17.87 -1.75 -10.01
N PRO A 23 -17.90 -0.47 -9.60
CA PRO A 23 -17.90 0.64 -10.55
C PRO A 23 -16.61 0.64 -11.39
N PRO A 24 -16.68 1.07 -12.67
CA PRO A 24 -15.52 1.09 -13.54
C PRO A 24 -14.45 2.04 -13.01
N LEU A 25 -13.20 1.59 -13.06
CA LEU A 25 -12.06 2.42 -12.68
C LEU A 25 -11.87 3.57 -13.68
N LYS A 26 -11.86 4.81 -13.19
CA LYS A 26 -11.62 5.99 -14.03
C LYS A 26 -10.20 5.93 -14.63
N ASN A 27 -10.09 6.21 -15.93
CA ASN A 27 -8.82 6.22 -16.67
C ASN A 27 -8.05 4.88 -16.63
N MET A 28 -8.76 3.75 -16.60
CA MET A 28 -8.16 2.41 -16.52
C MET A 28 -7.07 2.19 -17.59
N ASP A 29 -7.34 2.52 -18.86
CA ASP A 29 -6.38 2.31 -19.96
C ASP A 29 -5.07 3.06 -19.74
N LYS A 30 -5.14 4.32 -19.29
CA LYS A 30 -3.96 5.14 -18.99
C LYS A 30 -3.18 4.57 -17.79
N ILE A 31 -3.87 4.01 -16.80
CA ILE A 31 -3.24 3.35 -15.66
C ILE A 31 -2.48 2.11 -16.13
N ILE A 32 -3.10 1.28 -16.97
CA ILE A 32 -2.48 0.09 -17.56
C ILE A 32 -1.25 0.46 -18.39
N GLU A 33 -1.38 1.43 -19.30
CA GLU A 33 -0.27 1.92 -20.12
C GLU A 33 0.92 2.40 -19.25
N THR A 34 0.63 3.20 -18.23
CA THR A 34 1.65 3.73 -17.33
C THR A 34 2.32 2.62 -16.51
N LEU A 35 1.54 1.65 -16.03
CA LEU A 35 2.03 0.50 -15.29
C LEU A 35 2.93 -0.41 -16.15
N ASN A 36 2.50 -0.71 -17.38
CA ASN A 36 3.27 -1.53 -18.32
C ASN A 36 4.61 -0.86 -18.64
N ARG A 37 4.58 0.42 -19.01
CA ARG A 37 5.81 1.20 -19.28
C ARG A 37 6.75 1.23 -18.07
N PHE A 38 6.21 1.41 -16.87
CA PHE A 38 7.02 1.41 -15.64
C PHE A 38 7.63 0.04 -15.37
N THR A 39 6.87 -1.03 -15.60
CA THR A 39 7.31 -2.41 -15.40
C THR A 39 8.38 -2.80 -16.43
N GLU A 40 8.17 -2.49 -17.70
CA GLU A 40 9.13 -2.73 -18.78
C GLU A 40 10.45 -2.00 -18.54
N LEU A 41 10.39 -0.71 -18.21
CA LEU A 41 11.57 0.12 -17.93
C LEU A 41 12.43 -0.48 -16.80
N ASN A 42 11.79 -1.02 -15.76
CA ASN A 42 12.49 -1.54 -14.59
C ASN A 42 12.86 -3.02 -14.73
N SER A 43 12.15 -3.80 -15.53
CA SER A 43 12.42 -5.23 -15.71
C SER A 43 13.48 -5.51 -16.78
N SER A 44 13.73 -4.57 -17.69
CA SER A 44 14.72 -4.71 -18.76
C SER A 44 16.15 -4.49 -18.26
N SER A 45 17.08 -5.35 -18.70
CA SER A 45 18.48 -5.44 -18.24
C SER A 45 19.40 -4.30 -18.69
N GLN A 46 18.90 -3.08 -18.92
CA GLN A 46 19.72 -1.97 -19.47
C GLN A 46 20.71 -1.35 -18.48
N GLY A 47 20.71 -1.75 -17.20
CA GLY A 47 21.75 -1.40 -16.22
C GLY A 47 22.86 -2.48 -16.19
N GLY A 48 24.13 -2.06 -16.15
CA GLY A 48 25.34 -2.87 -16.38
C GLY A 48 25.59 -4.15 -15.57
N ASN A 49 24.63 -4.63 -14.76
CA ASN A 49 24.67 -5.91 -14.04
C ASN A 49 23.80 -7.01 -14.68
N GLY A 50 23.14 -6.78 -15.82
CA GLY A 50 22.40 -7.81 -16.55
C GLY A 50 21.08 -8.28 -15.92
N GLN A 51 20.68 -7.73 -14.77
CA GLN A 51 19.41 -8.00 -14.10
C GLN A 51 18.58 -6.71 -13.97
N GLY A 52 17.27 -6.82 -14.23
CA GLY A 52 16.31 -5.75 -14.00
C GLY A 52 16.24 -5.31 -12.53
N ARG A 53 15.75 -4.09 -12.30
CA ARG A 53 15.52 -3.52 -10.98
C ARG A 53 14.37 -4.25 -10.28
N ARG A 54 14.52 -4.51 -8.97
CA ARG A 54 13.44 -5.07 -8.14
C ARG A 54 12.28 -4.08 -8.05
N ILE A 55 11.05 -4.59 -8.13
CA ILE A 55 9.84 -3.75 -8.10
C ILE A 55 9.06 -4.03 -6.83
N VAL A 56 8.60 -2.99 -6.12
CA VAL A 56 7.72 -3.14 -4.96
C VAL A 56 6.45 -2.30 -5.12
N CYS A 57 5.29 -2.92 -4.92
CA CYS A 57 4.03 -2.23 -4.73
C CYS A 57 3.83 -1.93 -3.24
N VAL A 58 3.94 -0.66 -2.86
CA VAL A 58 3.64 -0.18 -1.51
C VAL A 58 2.21 0.35 -1.50
N THR A 59 1.34 -0.25 -0.67
CA THR A 59 0.00 0.29 -0.44
C THR A 59 -0.04 1.17 0.81
N SER A 60 -0.73 2.31 0.75
CA SER A 60 -0.72 3.30 1.84
C SER A 60 -2.04 4.04 2.00
N GLY A 61 -2.37 4.40 3.25
CA GLY A 61 -3.60 5.11 3.60
C GLY A 61 -4.81 4.19 3.76
N GLY A 62 -5.97 4.80 4.01
CA GLY A 62 -7.23 4.12 4.28
C GLY A 62 -8.13 4.01 3.06
N THR A 63 -8.90 2.92 2.95
CA THR A 63 -10.00 2.83 1.96
C THR A 63 -11.30 3.37 2.53
N THR A 64 -12.10 4.01 1.68
CA THR A 64 -13.49 4.35 2.01
C THR A 64 -14.48 3.35 1.43
N VAL A 65 -15.61 3.21 2.12
CA VAL A 65 -16.78 2.48 1.65
C VAL A 65 -17.90 3.50 1.46
N PRO A 66 -18.22 3.90 0.21
CA PRO A 66 -19.37 4.75 -0.03
C PRO A 66 -20.66 4.02 0.35
N LEU A 67 -21.64 4.76 0.88
CA LEU A 67 -22.96 4.23 1.23
C LEU A 67 -23.99 4.47 0.13
N GLU A 68 -23.69 5.38 -0.79
CA GLU A 68 -24.51 5.75 -1.95
C GLU A 68 -23.63 5.85 -3.21
N GLN A 69 -24.16 5.56 -4.41
CA GLN A 69 -23.38 5.60 -5.65
C GLN A 69 -22.94 7.04 -5.97
N ARG A 70 -23.86 8.01 -5.79
CA ARG A 70 -23.55 9.44 -5.71
C ARG A 70 -23.19 9.77 -4.26
N CYS A 71 -22.02 9.30 -3.88
CA CYS A 71 -21.53 9.28 -2.50
C CYS A 71 -21.60 10.65 -1.83
N VAL A 72 -22.40 10.74 -0.77
CA VAL A 72 -22.39 11.85 0.20
C VAL A 72 -21.80 11.38 1.52
N ARG A 73 -22.03 10.12 1.89
CA ARG A 73 -21.55 9.51 3.14
C ARG A 73 -20.72 8.28 2.84
N TYR A 74 -19.73 8.03 3.69
CA TYR A 74 -18.86 6.87 3.58
C TYR A 74 -18.33 6.44 4.95
N ILE A 75 -17.95 5.18 5.05
CA ILE A 75 -17.15 4.63 6.16
C ILE A 75 -15.67 4.76 5.76
N ASP A 76 -14.79 5.19 6.67
CA ASP A 76 -13.35 5.32 6.40
C ASP A 76 -12.54 4.49 7.40
N ASN A 77 -11.50 3.83 6.91
CA ASN A 77 -10.52 3.15 7.74
C ASN A 77 -9.33 4.09 7.98
N PHE A 78 -9.22 4.63 9.19
CA PHE A 78 -8.21 5.64 9.50
C PHE A 78 -6.77 5.16 9.24
N SER A 79 -6.05 5.90 8.39
CA SER A 79 -4.61 5.77 8.21
C SER A 79 -4.05 7.05 7.59
N SER A 80 -3.09 7.69 8.26
CA SER A 80 -2.45 8.92 7.78
C SER A 80 -1.51 8.70 6.59
N GLY A 81 -1.18 7.45 6.27
CA GLY A 81 -0.26 7.09 5.19
C GLY A 81 1.24 7.22 5.52
N ASN A 82 1.60 7.68 6.73
CA ASN A 82 2.99 7.94 7.12
C ASN A 82 3.91 6.73 6.92
N ARG A 83 3.51 5.54 7.39
CA ARG A 83 4.30 4.31 7.25
C ARG A 83 4.56 3.97 5.79
N GLY A 84 3.53 4.00 4.94
CA GLY A 84 3.68 3.67 3.52
C GLY A 84 4.55 4.69 2.78
N ALA A 85 4.39 5.98 3.09
CA ALA A 85 5.26 7.03 2.56
C ALA A 85 6.72 6.80 2.99
N ALA A 86 6.97 6.44 4.26
CA ALA A 86 8.31 6.23 4.80
C ALA A 86 8.99 5.00 4.26
N SER A 87 8.21 3.93 4.12
CA SER A 87 8.65 2.70 3.49
C SER A 87 9.01 2.96 2.03
N THR A 88 8.24 3.78 1.31
CA THR A 88 8.50 4.12 -0.10
C THR A 88 9.86 4.77 -0.28
N GLU A 89 10.18 5.78 0.53
CA GLU A 89 11.48 6.45 0.45
C GLU A 89 12.64 5.52 0.76
N ASN A 90 12.49 4.68 1.79
CA ASN A 90 13.49 3.68 2.14
C ASN A 90 13.68 2.62 1.04
N PHE A 91 12.61 2.17 0.38
CA PHE A 91 12.72 1.26 -0.76
C PHE A 91 13.39 1.91 -1.97
N VAL A 92 13.06 3.16 -2.28
CA VAL A 92 13.72 3.92 -3.36
C VAL A 92 15.21 4.11 -3.07
N LYS A 93 15.58 4.40 -1.80
CA LYS A 93 16.98 4.47 -1.33
C LYS A 93 17.68 3.12 -1.44
N ALA A 94 16.98 2.02 -1.18
CA ALA A 94 17.48 0.64 -1.34
C ALA A 94 17.54 0.15 -2.80
N GLY A 95 17.28 1.02 -3.78
CA GLY A 95 17.41 0.72 -5.20
C GLY A 95 16.19 0.03 -5.85
N TYR A 96 15.03 0.01 -5.18
CA TYR A 96 13.80 -0.52 -5.77
C TYR A 96 13.12 0.50 -6.71
N ALA A 97 12.38 -0.03 -7.68
CA ALA A 97 11.31 0.70 -8.33
C ALA A 97 10.04 0.56 -7.50
N VAL A 98 9.46 1.67 -7.06
CA VAL A 98 8.28 1.67 -6.17
C VAL A 98 7.03 2.09 -6.93
N ILE A 99 6.02 1.23 -6.90
CA ILE A 99 4.63 1.58 -7.22
C ILE A 99 3.95 1.96 -5.91
N PHE A 100 3.73 3.24 -5.70
CA PHE A 100 3.05 3.78 -4.53
C PHE A 100 1.54 3.88 -4.80
N LEU A 101 0.80 2.87 -4.36
CA LEU A 101 -0.67 2.83 -4.41
C LEU A 101 -1.22 3.49 -3.13
N TYR A 102 -1.82 4.68 -3.23
CA TYR A 102 -2.08 5.50 -2.03
C TYR A 102 -3.45 6.16 -2.01
N ARG A 103 -3.97 6.40 -0.79
CA ARG A 103 -5.19 7.18 -0.58
C ARG A 103 -4.97 8.66 -0.89
N ARG A 104 -5.82 9.25 -1.73
CA ARG A 104 -5.83 10.71 -1.97
C ARG A 104 -5.96 11.47 -0.65
N GLY A 105 -5.13 12.49 -0.47
CA GLY A 105 -5.12 13.33 0.73
C GLY A 105 -4.34 12.79 1.92
N THR A 106 -3.70 11.61 1.82
CA THR A 106 -2.79 11.12 2.89
C THR A 106 -1.34 11.52 2.65
N CYS A 107 -0.49 11.32 3.67
CA CYS A 107 0.95 11.58 3.60
C CYS A 107 1.57 11.01 2.32
N GLN A 108 2.41 11.83 1.68
CA GLN A 108 3.15 11.50 0.47
C GLN A 108 4.62 11.24 0.81
N PRO A 109 5.32 10.36 0.07
CA PRO A 109 6.76 10.25 0.18
C PRO A 109 7.39 11.62 -0.10
N TYR A 110 8.45 11.95 0.63
CA TYR A 110 9.24 13.18 0.66
C TYR A 110 8.55 14.38 1.32
N CYS A 111 7.23 14.32 1.55
CA CYS A 111 6.50 15.40 2.20
C CYS A 111 6.37 15.25 3.73
N ARG A 112 6.99 14.23 4.34
CA ARG A 112 6.78 13.91 5.76
C ARG A 112 7.38 14.89 6.76
N SER A 113 8.41 15.63 6.35
CA SER A 113 9.10 16.65 7.15
C SER A 113 8.51 18.04 6.91
N LEU A 114 7.58 18.17 5.97
CA LEU A 114 6.84 19.39 5.74
C LEU A 114 5.76 19.54 6.82
N PRO A 115 5.36 20.78 7.14
CA PRO A 115 4.29 21.03 8.10
C PRO A 115 2.93 20.57 7.57
N ASP A 116 1.89 20.68 8.40
CA ASP A 116 0.55 20.18 8.07
C ASP A 116 -0.09 20.93 6.90
N ASP A 117 0.18 22.24 6.76
CA ASP A 117 -0.27 23.09 5.65
C ASP A 117 0.91 23.65 4.84
N PRO A 118 1.64 22.83 4.03
CA PRO A 118 2.87 23.25 3.37
C PRO A 118 2.71 24.48 2.48
N PHE A 119 1.55 24.64 1.83
CA PHE A 119 1.32 25.79 0.96
C PHE A 119 1.26 27.11 1.76
N LEU A 120 0.66 27.10 2.95
CA LEU A 120 0.49 28.29 3.78
C LEU A 120 1.73 28.58 4.64
N GLU A 121 2.45 27.54 5.04
CA GLU A 121 3.57 27.65 5.99
C GLU A 121 4.93 27.69 5.30
N CYS A 122 5.11 27.00 4.17
CA CYS A 122 6.40 26.95 3.50
C CYS A 122 6.61 28.06 2.49
N PHE A 123 5.58 28.80 2.05
CA PHE A 123 5.70 29.78 0.97
C PHE A 123 5.34 31.19 1.43
N GLU A 124 6.14 32.17 0.99
CA GLU A 124 5.97 33.58 1.28
C GLU A 124 6.03 34.43 0.01
N PHE A 125 5.48 35.64 0.07
CA PHE A 125 5.44 36.59 -1.04
C PHE A 125 6.00 37.96 -0.60
N PRO A 126 7.30 38.01 -0.21
CA PRO A 126 7.86 39.15 0.51
C PRO A 126 7.82 40.44 -0.31
N ASP A 127 8.18 40.38 -1.60
CA ASP A 127 8.33 41.56 -2.46
C ASP A 127 7.17 41.77 -3.43
N LYS A 128 6.07 41.03 -3.27
CA LYS A 128 4.93 40.98 -4.21
C LYS A 128 5.28 40.69 -5.68
N THR A 129 6.45 40.11 -5.93
CA THR A 129 6.94 39.81 -7.28
C THR A 129 7.08 38.31 -7.50
N ASN A 130 7.77 37.61 -6.60
CA ASN A 130 8.02 36.17 -6.70
C ASN A 130 7.62 35.46 -5.41
N ILE A 131 7.07 34.25 -5.55
CA ILE A 131 6.87 33.32 -4.45
C ILE A 131 8.23 32.76 -4.05
N GLN A 132 8.52 32.77 -2.76
CA GLN A 132 9.75 32.22 -2.18
C GLN A 132 9.40 31.19 -1.10
N VAL A 133 10.34 30.30 -0.79
CA VAL A 133 10.17 29.34 0.31
C VAL A 133 10.66 30.00 1.60
N HIS A 134 9.84 29.96 2.64
CA HIS A 134 10.17 30.50 3.95
C HIS A 134 11.45 29.86 4.50
N THR A 135 12.35 30.69 5.05
CA THR A 135 13.72 30.27 5.40
C THR A 135 13.76 29.07 6.35
N SER A 136 12.81 28.95 7.29
CA SER A 136 12.74 27.82 8.23
C SER A 136 12.45 26.46 7.59
N HIS A 137 11.84 26.45 6.39
CA HIS A 137 11.45 25.23 5.68
C HIS A 137 12.25 25.00 4.40
N LEU A 138 13.19 25.90 4.08
CA LEU A 138 13.91 25.92 2.80
C LEU A 138 14.57 24.59 2.47
N GLU A 139 15.34 24.03 3.40
CA GLU A 139 16.08 22.78 3.16
C GLU A 139 15.16 21.56 3.09
N ALA A 140 14.09 21.53 3.89
CA ALA A 140 13.08 20.46 3.84
C ALA A 140 12.34 20.46 2.50
N VAL A 141 11.91 21.64 2.01
CA VAL A 141 11.21 21.78 0.73
C VAL A 141 12.15 21.46 -0.44
N LYS A 142 13.39 21.98 -0.43
CA LYS A 142 14.38 21.67 -1.48
C LYS A 142 14.62 20.17 -1.58
N SER A 143 14.91 19.52 -0.46
CA SER A 143 15.15 18.08 -0.42
C SER A 143 13.94 17.31 -0.91
N ALA A 144 12.75 17.67 -0.45
CA ALA A 144 11.50 17.01 -0.85
C ALA A 144 11.25 17.10 -2.36
N VAL A 145 11.42 18.30 -2.94
CA VAL A 145 11.22 18.54 -4.38
C VAL A 145 12.28 17.79 -5.19
N MET A 146 13.56 17.91 -4.82
CA MET A 146 14.66 17.27 -5.52
C MET A 146 14.53 15.75 -5.52
N ASP A 147 14.31 15.14 -4.36
CA ASP A 147 14.27 13.69 -4.22
C ASP A 147 13.06 13.10 -4.97
N GLN A 148 11.90 13.74 -4.86
CA GLN A 148 10.69 13.30 -5.57
C GLN A 148 10.87 13.40 -7.09
N GLN A 149 11.38 14.53 -7.59
CA GLN A 149 11.58 14.71 -9.03
C GLN A 149 12.60 13.72 -9.57
N THR A 150 13.70 13.51 -8.86
CA THR A 150 14.75 12.55 -9.23
C THR A 150 14.19 11.13 -9.27
N ALA A 151 13.44 10.70 -8.25
CA ALA A 151 12.85 9.37 -8.21
C ALA A 151 11.86 9.12 -9.37
N ILE A 152 11.08 10.14 -9.76
CA ILE A 152 10.15 10.03 -10.90
C ILE A 152 10.91 10.02 -12.23
N ALA A 153 11.85 10.95 -12.42
CA ALA A 153 12.61 11.10 -13.67
C ALA A 153 13.43 9.85 -14.00
N GLU A 154 13.99 9.19 -12.98
CA GLU A 154 14.75 7.94 -13.12
C GLU A 154 13.87 6.69 -13.19
N GLY A 155 12.54 6.85 -13.25
CA GLY A 155 11.60 5.73 -13.30
C GLY A 155 11.60 4.85 -12.04
N ARG A 156 12.01 5.39 -10.90
CA ARG A 156 12.05 4.70 -9.60
C ARG A 156 10.76 4.84 -8.79
N LEU A 157 9.89 5.80 -9.11
CA LEU A 157 8.64 6.02 -8.39
C LEU A 157 7.45 6.23 -9.36
N LEU A 158 6.45 5.37 -9.24
CA LEU A 158 5.13 5.51 -9.87
C LEU A 158 4.07 5.71 -8.79
N LYS A 159 3.31 6.80 -8.87
CA LYS A 159 2.25 7.13 -7.90
C LYS A 159 0.88 6.84 -8.50
N LEU A 160 0.08 6.01 -7.83
CA LEU A 160 -1.25 5.62 -8.26
C LEU A 160 -2.27 5.91 -7.13
N PRO A 161 -3.15 6.91 -7.29
CA PRO A 161 -4.09 7.30 -6.24
C PRO A 161 -5.39 6.47 -6.25
N PHE A 162 -5.89 6.13 -5.07
CA PHE A 162 -7.23 5.57 -4.83
C PHE A 162 -7.97 6.36 -3.75
N SER A 163 -9.27 6.13 -3.63
CA SER A 163 -10.10 6.62 -2.52
C SER A 163 -10.94 5.49 -1.91
N THR A 164 -11.68 4.77 -2.75
CA THR A 164 -12.63 3.75 -2.30
C THR A 164 -12.00 2.35 -2.26
N ILE A 165 -12.65 1.43 -1.56
CA ILE A 165 -12.31 0.01 -1.57
C ILE A 165 -12.37 -0.59 -2.99
N TYR A 166 -13.29 -0.14 -3.84
CA TYR A 166 -13.41 -0.60 -5.23
C TYR A 166 -12.21 -0.18 -6.06
N GLU A 167 -11.80 1.09 -5.98
CA GLU A 167 -10.62 1.59 -6.67
C GLU A 167 -9.38 0.84 -6.19
N TYR A 168 -9.21 0.70 -4.87
CA TYR A 168 -8.09 0.00 -4.27
C TYR A 168 -7.96 -1.45 -4.77
N LEU A 169 -9.04 -2.24 -4.73
CA LEU A 169 -8.99 -3.65 -5.11
C LEU A 169 -8.83 -3.86 -6.62
N GLN A 170 -9.43 -3.01 -7.45
CA GLN A 170 -9.21 -3.02 -8.90
C GLN A 170 -7.76 -2.67 -9.24
N MET A 171 -7.21 -1.61 -8.64
CA MET A 171 -5.81 -1.21 -8.85
C MET A 171 -4.84 -2.28 -8.33
N LEU A 172 -5.10 -2.87 -7.17
CA LEU A 172 -4.28 -3.96 -6.63
C LEU A 172 -4.26 -5.17 -7.57
N ARG A 173 -5.42 -5.56 -8.13
CA ARG A 173 -5.50 -6.64 -9.13
C ARG A 173 -4.67 -6.30 -10.36
N LEU A 174 -4.85 -5.11 -10.94
CA LEU A 174 -4.10 -4.66 -12.13
C LEU A 174 -2.58 -4.69 -11.90
N ILE A 175 -2.12 -4.16 -10.76
CA ILE A 175 -0.70 -4.16 -10.40
C ILE A 175 -0.19 -5.60 -10.19
N ALA A 176 -0.94 -6.43 -9.46
CA ALA A 176 -0.57 -7.82 -9.21
C ALA A 176 -0.44 -8.63 -10.50
N THR A 177 -1.40 -8.51 -11.42
CA THR A 177 -1.32 -9.19 -12.71
C THR A 177 -0.19 -8.64 -13.59
N GLY A 178 0.05 -7.32 -13.57
CA GLY A 178 1.13 -6.70 -14.34
C GLY A 178 2.53 -7.09 -13.83
N LEU A 179 2.68 -7.38 -12.53
CA LEU A 179 3.94 -7.83 -11.93
C LEU A 179 4.11 -9.35 -11.93
N LYS A 180 3.16 -10.12 -12.49
CA LYS A 180 3.19 -11.59 -12.48
C LYS A 180 4.48 -12.15 -13.07
N ASP A 181 4.90 -11.59 -14.22
CA ASP A 181 6.08 -12.07 -14.95
C ASP A 181 7.41 -11.52 -14.42
N VAL A 182 7.36 -10.47 -13.59
CA VAL A 182 8.53 -10.00 -12.81
C VAL A 182 8.90 -11.05 -11.75
N GLY A 183 7.92 -11.83 -11.31
CA GLY A 183 8.15 -13.03 -10.50
C GLY A 183 8.82 -12.73 -9.16
N PRO A 184 9.86 -13.49 -8.77
CA PRO A 184 10.54 -13.32 -7.48
C PRO A 184 11.16 -11.95 -7.25
N CYS A 185 11.42 -11.17 -8.29
CA CYS A 185 11.95 -9.82 -8.18
C CYS A 185 10.88 -8.75 -7.85
N SER A 186 9.62 -9.16 -7.74
CA SER A 186 8.50 -8.30 -7.37
C SER A 186 8.08 -8.50 -5.91
N MET A 187 7.66 -7.41 -5.26
CA MET A 187 7.21 -7.39 -3.87
C MET A 187 5.87 -6.67 -3.70
N PHE A 188 5.02 -7.16 -2.80
CA PHE A 188 3.85 -6.45 -2.28
C PHE A 188 4.06 -6.12 -0.81
N TYR A 189 4.10 -4.82 -0.49
CA TYR A 189 4.19 -4.28 0.86
C TYR A 189 2.87 -3.60 1.21
N LEU A 190 1.97 -4.36 1.85
CA LEU A 190 0.55 -4.05 1.93
C LEU A 190 0.18 -3.29 3.22
N ALA A 191 0.62 -2.03 3.32
CA ALA A 191 0.46 -1.19 4.52
C ALA A 191 -0.83 -0.35 4.55
N ALA A 192 -1.70 -0.45 3.53
CA ALA A 192 -3.00 0.21 3.51
C ALA A 192 -3.96 -0.36 4.58
N ALA A 193 -4.77 0.51 5.18
CA ALA A 193 -5.87 0.12 6.06
C ALA A 193 -7.11 -0.16 5.21
N VAL A 194 -7.24 -1.41 4.79
CA VAL A 194 -8.32 -1.88 3.90
C VAL A 194 -9.57 -2.19 4.73
N SER A 195 -10.74 -1.76 4.25
CA SER A 195 -12.02 -2.06 4.89
C SER A 195 -12.33 -3.56 4.85
N ASP A 196 -12.74 -4.12 5.99
CA ASP A 196 -13.14 -5.54 6.09
C ASP A 196 -14.57 -5.79 5.59
N PHE A 197 -15.37 -4.72 5.51
CA PHE A 197 -16.77 -4.74 5.12
C PHE A 197 -17.04 -3.68 4.05
N TYR A 198 -18.03 -3.92 3.18
CA TYR A 198 -18.41 -3.00 2.11
C TYR A 198 -19.91 -3.13 1.76
N VAL A 199 -20.44 -2.23 0.93
CA VAL A 199 -21.82 -2.30 0.42
C VAL A 199 -21.77 -2.72 -1.05
N PRO A 200 -22.18 -3.93 -1.46
CA PRO A 200 -22.11 -4.34 -2.87
C PRO A 200 -22.73 -3.29 -3.80
N TRP A 201 -21.99 -2.86 -4.82
CA TRP A 201 -22.33 -1.68 -5.62
C TRP A 201 -23.72 -1.76 -6.26
N ASN A 202 -24.12 -2.94 -6.75
CA ASN A 202 -25.44 -3.18 -7.33
C ASN A 202 -26.60 -3.11 -6.31
N SER A 203 -26.30 -3.26 -5.02
CA SER A 203 -27.27 -3.10 -3.93
C SER A 203 -27.32 -1.70 -3.34
N MET A 204 -26.40 -0.82 -3.77
CA MET A 204 -26.24 0.53 -3.23
C MET A 204 -27.27 1.48 -3.83
N THR A 205 -27.85 2.35 -3.00
CA THR A 205 -28.78 3.38 -3.48
C THR A 205 -28.03 4.40 -4.34
N GLU A 206 -28.63 4.85 -5.43
CA GLU A 206 -27.97 5.83 -6.31
C GLU A 206 -27.78 7.18 -5.62
N HIS A 207 -28.81 7.65 -4.92
CA HIS A 207 -28.87 8.98 -4.32
C HIS A 207 -28.65 8.96 -2.80
N LYS A 208 -28.38 10.15 -2.24
CA LYS A 208 -28.24 10.41 -0.80
C LYS A 208 -29.37 9.75 -0.02
N ILE A 209 -29.03 8.96 1.00
CA ILE A 209 -30.03 8.38 1.89
C ILE A 209 -30.73 9.53 2.66
N GLU A 210 -32.05 9.62 2.51
CA GLU A 210 -32.86 10.67 3.13
C GLU A 210 -32.94 10.49 4.65
N SER A 211 -32.98 11.61 5.38
CA SER A 211 -33.20 11.59 6.83
C SER A 211 -34.69 11.37 7.13
N GLY A 212 -35.08 10.11 7.31
CA GLY A 212 -36.43 9.72 7.75
C GLY A 212 -36.62 9.85 9.27
N SER A 213 -37.83 9.58 9.76
CA SER A 213 -38.12 9.48 11.20
C SER A 213 -37.71 8.10 11.72
N GLY A 214 -36.48 7.94 12.20
CA GLY A 214 -35.98 6.70 12.79
C GLY A 214 -34.45 6.51 12.69
N PRO A 215 -33.90 5.44 13.28
CA PRO A 215 -32.50 5.06 13.11
C PRO A 215 -32.20 4.61 11.67
N LEU A 216 -30.94 4.76 11.24
CA LEU A 216 -30.46 4.28 9.95
C LEU A 216 -29.76 2.92 10.09
N ASP A 217 -30.33 1.89 9.49
CA ASP A 217 -29.73 0.57 9.42
C ASP A 217 -28.86 0.41 8.17
N ILE A 218 -27.58 0.10 8.35
CA ILE A 218 -26.62 -0.14 7.26
C ILE A 218 -26.23 -1.61 7.26
N ARG A 219 -26.50 -2.29 6.14
CA ARG A 219 -26.06 -3.67 5.92
C ARG A 219 -24.78 -3.69 5.11
N LEU A 220 -23.75 -4.34 5.66
CA LEU A 220 -22.46 -4.48 5.00
C LEU A 220 -22.16 -5.95 4.73
N ALA A 221 -21.66 -6.24 3.53
CA ALA A 221 -21.08 -7.52 3.17
C ALA A 221 -19.61 -7.59 3.58
N GLN A 222 -19.08 -8.79 3.81
CA GLN A 222 -17.64 -8.96 4.04
C GLN A 222 -16.87 -8.79 2.73
N VAL A 223 -15.72 -8.12 2.79
CA VAL A 223 -14.81 -8.05 1.65
C VAL A 223 -14.19 -9.43 1.39
N PRO A 224 -14.20 -9.91 0.13
CA PRO A 224 -13.59 -11.19 -0.24
C PRO A 224 -12.11 -11.25 0.16
N LYS A 225 -11.57 -12.46 0.33
CA LYS A 225 -10.19 -12.66 0.82
C LYS A 225 -9.13 -12.48 -0.27
N MET A 226 -9.02 -11.25 -0.77
CA MET A 226 -8.17 -10.86 -1.91
C MET A 226 -6.68 -11.21 -1.76
N LEU A 227 -6.14 -11.23 -0.53
CA LEU A 227 -4.74 -11.59 -0.29
C LEU A 227 -4.42 -13.04 -0.68
N SER A 228 -5.38 -13.95 -0.53
CA SER A 228 -5.20 -15.35 -0.92
C SER A 228 -5.02 -15.44 -2.44
N VAL A 229 -5.88 -14.77 -3.19
CA VAL A 229 -5.84 -14.74 -4.67
C VAL A 229 -4.62 -14.00 -5.19
N LEU A 230 -4.16 -12.96 -4.50
CA LEU A 230 -2.89 -12.31 -4.83
C LEU A 230 -1.73 -13.32 -4.82
N ARG A 231 -1.66 -14.18 -3.79
CA ARG A 231 -0.60 -15.18 -3.62
C ARG A 231 -0.74 -16.45 -4.47
N THR A 232 -1.93 -16.76 -4.97
CA THR A 232 -2.17 -17.99 -5.73
C THR A 232 -2.34 -17.75 -7.23
N ILE A 233 -2.98 -16.65 -7.63
CA ILE A 233 -3.43 -16.44 -9.00
C ILE A 233 -2.78 -15.19 -9.63
N TRP A 234 -2.85 -14.04 -8.97
CA TRP A 234 -2.41 -12.77 -9.58
C TRP A 234 -0.89 -12.63 -9.63
N ALA A 235 -0.20 -12.86 -8.51
CA ALA A 235 1.25 -12.70 -8.38
C ALA A 235 1.88 -13.81 -7.52
N PRO A 236 1.79 -15.10 -7.92
CA PRO A 236 2.15 -16.23 -7.07
C PRO A 236 3.64 -16.30 -6.70
N LYS A 237 4.52 -15.74 -7.53
CA LYS A 237 5.96 -15.69 -7.29
C LYS A 237 6.43 -14.40 -6.62
N ALA A 238 5.53 -13.45 -6.33
CA ALA A 238 5.92 -12.20 -5.70
C ALA A 238 6.16 -12.36 -4.19
N PHE A 239 7.18 -11.70 -3.65
CA PHE A 239 7.38 -11.59 -2.21
C PHE A 239 6.28 -10.74 -1.59
N CYS A 240 5.67 -11.15 -0.49
CA CYS A 240 4.44 -10.53 0.00
C CYS A 240 4.49 -10.33 1.50
N ILE A 241 4.23 -9.10 1.92
CA ILE A 241 4.23 -8.65 3.30
C ILE A 241 2.89 -7.98 3.57
N SER A 242 2.20 -8.45 4.61
CA SER A 242 0.98 -7.81 5.08
C SER A 242 1.19 -7.15 6.44
N PHE A 243 0.24 -6.30 6.82
CA PHE A 243 0.26 -5.58 8.08
C PHE A 243 -0.87 -6.04 8.99
N LYS A 244 -0.60 -6.03 10.29
CA LYS A 244 -1.61 -6.29 11.32
C LYS A 244 -1.49 -5.23 12.41
N LEU A 245 -2.49 -4.36 12.45
CA LEU A 245 -2.67 -3.37 13.51
C LEU A 245 -3.62 -3.93 14.56
N GLU A 246 -3.22 -3.91 15.82
CA GLU A 246 -4.08 -4.22 16.96
C GLU A 246 -3.83 -3.21 18.09
N THR A 247 -4.75 -3.16 19.05
CA THR A 247 -4.63 -2.36 20.27
C THR A 247 -4.20 -3.19 21.48
N ASP A 248 -4.29 -4.51 21.39
CA ASP A 248 -3.88 -5.44 22.45
C ASP A 248 -2.68 -6.29 21.99
N SER A 249 -1.54 -6.08 22.65
CA SER A 249 -0.29 -6.78 22.36
C SER A 249 -0.35 -8.28 22.61
N LYS A 250 -1.26 -8.76 23.48
CA LYS A 250 -1.39 -10.20 23.81
C LYS A 250 -1.93 -11.01 22.64
N ILE A 251 -2.86 -10.43 21.87
CA ILE A 251 -3.49 -11.09 20.72
C ILE A 251 -2.78 -10.79 19.40
N LEU A 252 -1.94 -9.75 19.36
CA LEU A 252 -1.31 -9.25 18.13
C LEU A 252 -0.47 -10.33 17.43
N ILE A 253 0.40 -11.01 18.16
CA ILE A 253 1.29 -12.04 17.59
C ILE A 253 0.50 -13.27 17.14
N GLU A 254 -0.51 -13.68 17.91
CA GLU A 254 -1.39 -14.79 17.55
C GLU A 254 -2.16 -14.48 16.25
N LYS A 255 -2.76 -13.29 16.16
CA LYS A 255 -3.47 -12.84 14.94
C LYS A 255 -2.54 -12.69 13.75
N ALA A 256 -1.32 -12.19 13.94
CA ALA A 256 -0.31 -12.10 12.89
C ALA A 256 0.11 -13.50 12.39
N THR A 257 0.31 -14.45 13.30
CA THR A 257 0.63 -15.85 12.97
C THR A 257 -0.51 -16.53 12.21
N LYS A 258 -1.76 -16.32 12.64
CA LYS A 258 -2.95 -16.79 11.91
C LYS A 258 -3.04 -16.19 10.50
N ALA A 259 -2.75 -14.89 10.35
CA ALA A 259 -2.74 -14.22 9.05
C ALA A 259 -1.64 -14.74 8.12
N LEU A 260 -0.44 -15.02 8.68
CA LEU A 260 0.68 -15.62 7.96
C LEU A 260 0.27 -16.95 7.31
N GLY A 261 -0.30 -17.86 8.10
CA GLY A 261 -0.76 -19.17 7.61
C GLY A 261 -1.95 -19.07 6.66
N LYS A 262 -2.95 -18.25 7.00
CA LYS A 262 -4.18 -18.10 6.21
C LYS A 262 -3.92 -17.54 4.81
N TYR A 263 -3.10 -16.49 4.70
CA TYR A 263 -2.86 -15.80 3.44
C TYR A 263 -1.59 -16.25 2.72
N LYS A 264 -0.80 -17.15 3.32
CA LYS A 264 0.47 -17.65 2.75
C LYS A 264 1.41 -16.50 2.33
N VAL A 265 1.40 -15.42 3.09
CA VAL A 265 2.35 -14.30 2.93
C VAL A 265 3.70 -14.68 3.53
N HIS A 266 4.76 -13.98 3.14
CA HIS A 266 6.12 -14.31 3.57
C HIS A 266 6.45 -13.69 4.93
N ALA A 267 5.82 -12.55 5.25
CA ALA A 267 5.90 -11.95 6.57
C ALA A 267 4.62 -11.16 6.89
N VAL A 268 4.35 -11.01 8.19
CA VAL A 268 3.34 -10.09 8.71
C VAL A 268 4.03 -9.11 9.63
N VAL A 269 3.92 -7.82 9.33
CA VAL A 269 4.39 -6.76 10.22
C VAL A 269 3.27 -6.47 11.21
N ALA A 270 3.51 -6.85 12.46
CA ALA A 270 2.60 -6.70 13.56
C ALA A 270 2.95 -5.41 14.32
N ASN A 271 1.99 -4.49 14.42
CA ASN A 271 2.20 -3.20 15.05
C ASN A 271 1.06 -2.88 16.03
N GLU A 272 1.42 -2.55 17.27
CA GLU A 272 0.48 -2.08 18.28
C GLU A 272 0.22 -0.59 18.11
N LEU A 273 -1.03 -0.14 18.21
CA LEU A 273 -1.42 1.24 17.88
C LEU A 273 -0.61 2.32 18.64
N SER A 274 -0.32 2.10 19.91
CA SER A 274 0.41 3.02 20.79
C SER A 274 1.90 3.12 20.45
N SER A 275 2.56 1.99 20.20
CA SER A 275 4.01 1.90 19.99
C SER A 275 4.43 1.81 18.52
N ARG A 276 3.48 1.86 17.57
CA ARG A 276 3.73 1.63 16.14
C ARG A 276 4.81 2.51 15.49
N LYS A 277 5.10 3.68 16.05
CA LYS A 277 6.15 4.58 15.55
C LYS A 277 7.55 4.20 16.05
N GLU A 278 7.63 3.51 17.18
CA GLU A 278 8.87 3.19 17.89
C GLU A 278 9.33 1.77 17.62
N GLN A 279 8.39 0.83 17.52
CA GLN A 279 8.68 -0.57 17.29
C GLN A 279 7.59 -1.31 16.52
N VAL A 280 8.02 -2.37 15.82
CA VAL A 280 7.15 -3.36 15.17
C VAL A 280 7.73 -4.76 15.34
N VAL A 281 6.89 -5.79 15.20
CA VAL A 281 7.33 -7.19 15.19
C VAL A 281 7.09 -7.78 13.81
N VAL A 282 8.14 -8.25 13.16
CA VAL A 282 8.05 -8.98 11.89
C VAL A 282 7.89 -10.46 12.17
N VAL A 283 6.68 -10.98 11.96
CA VAL A 283 6.31 -12.39 12.15
C VAL A 283 6.50 -13.14 10.83
N SER A 284 7.21 -14.26 10.86
CA SER A 284 7.49 -15.09 9.69
C SER A 284 7.74 -16.55 10.07
N SER A 285 7.79 -17.45 9.07
CA SER A 285 8.08 -18.87 9.28
C SER A 285 9.46 -19.13 9.90
N SER A 286 10.43 -18.24 9.71
CA SER A 286 11.77 -18.30 10.31
C SER A 286 11.84 -17.72 11.73
N GLY A 287 10.71 -17.26 12.28
CA GLY A 287 10.61 -16.68 13.63
C GLY A 287 10.19 -15.20 13.62
N ASN A 288 10.10 -14.65 14.83
CA ASN A 288 9.66 -13.28 15.08
C ASN A 288 10.87 -12.38 15.34
N VAL A 289 10.93 -11.23 14.67
CA VAL A 289 12.00 -10.24 14.85
C VAL A 289 11.40 -8.92 15.30
N VAL A 290 11.87 -8.39 16.42
CA VAL A 290 11.48 -7.05 16.89
C VAL A 290 12.37 -6.01 16.21
N VAL A 291 11.76 -5.03 15.57
CA VAL A 291 12.43 -3.91 14.89
C VAL A 291 12.11 -2.63 15.64
N ARG A 292 13.12 -1.80 15.91
CA ARG A 292 13.00 -0.53 16.65
C ARG A 292 13.73 0.59 15.93
N CYS A 293 13.39 1.84 16.26
CA CYS A 293 14.20 3.00 15.88
C CYS A 293 15.58 2.94 16.55
N ASP A 294 16.57 3.61 15.95
CA ASP A 294 17.90 3.72 16.51
C ASP A 294 17.92 4.77 17.64
N SER A 295 18.10 4.32 18.88
CA SER A 295 18.01 5.18 20.07
C SER A 295 19.05 6.31 20.13
N GLY A 296 20.08 6.26 19.28
CA GLY A 296 21.12 7.29 19.18
C GLY A 296 20.85 8.36 18.12
N GLU A 297 19.82 8.20 17.30
CA GLU A 297 19.53 9.08 16.16
C GLU A 297 18.09 9.64 16.29
N PRO A 298 17.92 10.91 16.72
CA PRO A 298 16.60 11.50 16.95
C PRO A 298 15.67 11.51 15.72
N GLU A 299 16.23 11.47 14.52
CA GLU A 299 15.50 11.44 13.25
C GLU A 299 15.22 10.02 12.74
N SER A 300 15.76 8.99 13.41
CA SER A 300 15.57 7.59 13.04
C SER A 300 14.10 7.18 13.17
N ILE A 301 13.59 6.57 12.11
CA ILE A 301 12.24 6.01 12.10
C ILE A 301 12.29 4.49 11.99
N VAL A 302 11.26 3.82 12.51
CA VAL A 302 11.19 2.35 12.51
C VAL A 302 11.27 1.78 11.08
N GLU A 303 10.83 2.53 10.07
CA GLU A 303 10.92 2.15 8.67
C GLU A 303 12.37 1.96 8.18
N ASP A 304 13.35 2.69 8.72
CA ASP A 304 14.74 2.58 8.27
C ASP A 304 15.28 1.16 8.51
N ASN A 305 15.07 0.66 9.73
CA ASN A 305 15.47 -0.69 10.12
C ASN A 305 14.51 -1.77 9.59
N LEU A 306 13.22 -1.47 9.48
CA LEU A 306 12.23 -2.39 8.92
C LEU A 306 12.53 -2.68 7.46
N ILE A 307 12.79 -1.65 6.64
CA ILE A 307 13.03 -1.84 5.22
C ILE A 307 14.36 -2.55 4.97
N ARG A 308 15.42 -2.26 5.75
CA ARG A 308 16.67 -3.05 5.71
C ARG A 308 16.40 -4.56 5.88
N LEU A 309 15.70 -4.93 6.95
CA LEU A 309 15.34 -6.33 7.22
C LEU A 309 14.51 -6.96 6.10
N ILE A 310 13.53 -6.21 5.57
CA ILE A 310 12.67 -6.69 4.47
C ILE A 310 13.46 -6.89 3.17
N VAL A 311 14.39 -5.98 2.85
CA VAL A 311 15.25 -6.07 1.67
C VAL A 311 16.18 -7.27 1.76
N ASP A 312 16.73 -7.57 2.93
CA ASP A 312 17.56 -8.75 3.15
C ASP A 312 16.77 -10.03 2.95
N ARG A 313 15.57 -10.13 3.55
CA ARG A 313 14.67 -11.28 3.39
C ARG A 313 14.24 -11.49 1.94
N HIS A 314 13.94 -10.41 1.22
CA HIS A 314 13.60 -10.50 -0.20
C HIS A 314 14.81 -10.94 -1.05
N SER A 315 16.02 -10.49 -0.70
CA SER A 315 17.25 -10.94 -1.37
C SER A 315 17.48 -12.44 -1.20
N THR A 316 17.22 -12.97 0.00
CA THR A 316 17.26 -14.42 0.27
C THR A 316 16.20 -15.16 -0.53
N TYR A 317 14.96 -14.68 -0.53
CA TYR A 317 13.87 -15.26 -1.33
C TYR A 317 14.19 -15.33 -2.83
N ILE A 318 14.74 -14.25 -3.39
CA ILE A 318 15.17 -14.23 -4.79
C ILE A 318 16.23 -15.31 -5.04
N LYS A 319 17.25 -15.43 -4.19
CA LYS A 319 18.29 -16.46 -4.34
C LYS A 319 17.72 -17.88 -4.29
N GLU A 320 16.84 -18.16 -3.33
CA GLU A 320 16.18 -19.46 -3.16
C GLU A 320 15.25 -19.81 -4.33
N SER A 321 14.69 -18.81 -5.02
CA SER A 321 13.84 -19.04 -6.20
C SER A 321 14.60 -19.38 -7.49
N HIS A 322 15.92 -19.17 -7.51
CA HIS A 322 16.80 -19.50 -8.64
C HIS A 322 17.52 -20.85 -8.47
N THR A 323 17.45 -21.44 -7.28
CA THR A 323 17.94 -22.80 -6.94
C THR A 323 16.84 -23.82 -7.08
#